data_AF-A0A2N3WJC3-F1
#
_entry.id   AF-A0A2N3WJC3-F1
#
_cell.length_a   1.000
_cell.length_b   1.000
_cell.length_c   1.000
_cell.angle_alpha   90.00
_cell.angle_beta   90.00
_cell.angle_gamma   90.00
#
_symmetry.space_group_name_H-M   'P 1'
#
loop_
_entity.id
_entity.type
_entity.pdbx_description
1 polymer ?
#
loop_
_entity_poly.entity_id
_entity_poly.type
_entity_poly.pdbx_seq_one_letter_code
_entity_poly.pdbx_strand_id
1 'polypeptide(L)'
;MTDTPGTVTGRVPQPSEWAGARKTRYVLIAFVFALLTVGGIAVAVSTFGSGPSDPRSGVIILATPLFLGVALDVLLTRLLTSARGARGVRTGQVPEVGEPGLLVPYSATLTTIHVAAAVVCFALFAVLGIAAAAVVASQGAHGNAGAAVIAIVCLVCVISLIVSGVLVLRGKLRRGVLALTPRGVYHCSWSFSTYADWDTIMYVGAADANGPIIELATTDSGERWYRRRTRLRRQPELAFNPHIGIQARLLSADPALVYQTLRFYQRNPQARTELGTEAAVQRVRTRAVVVADTAR
;
A
#
# COMPACT_ATOMS: atom_id res chain seq x y z
N MET A 1 25.19 -10.33 39.13
CA MET A 1 25.14 -8.97 38.59
C MET A 1 24.23 -9.02 37.37
N THR A 2 22.94 -8.73 37.56
CA THR A 2 21.88 -8.93 36.58
C THR A 2 21.76 -7.70 35.70
N ASP A 3 22.38 -7.73 34.53
CA ASP A 3 22.17 -6.73 33.48
C ASP A 3 20.73 -6.83 33.00
N THR A 4 19.94 -5.82 33.35
CA THR A 4 18.56 -5.72 32.88
C THR A 4 18.64 -5.24 31.42
N PRO A 5 18.21 -6.00 30.42
CA PRO A 5 18.29 -5.56 29.03
C PRO A 5 17.49 -4.28 28.88
N GLY A 6 18.21 -3.16 28.68
CA GLY A 6 17.63 -1.83 28.59
C GLY A 6 16.58 -1.79 27.49
N THR A 7 15.34 -1.53 27.87
CA THR A 7 14.24 -1.30 26.93
C THR A 7 14.59 -0.04 26.13
N VAL A 8 14.99 -0.19 24.87
CA VAL A 8 15.27 0.96 24.00
C VAL A 8 13.95 1.67 23.69
N THR A 9 13.68 2.74 24.44
CA THR A 9 12.51 3.61 24.28
C THR A 9 12.63 4.55 23.07
N GLY A 10 13.78 4.57 22.38
CA GLY A 10 14.03 5.35 21.17
C GLY A 10 13.34 4.82 19.91
N ARG A 11 13.05 5.71 18.95
CA ARG A 11 12.58 5.34 17.61
C ARG A 11 13.61 4.44 16.94
N VAL A 12 13.18 3.37 16.26
CA VAL A 12 14.10 2.49 15.52
C VAL A 12 14.81 3.33 14.44
N PRO A 13 16.15 3.26 14.33
CA PRO A 13 16.88 4.01 13.31
C PRO A 13 16.38 3.60 11.92
N GLN A 14 16.01 4.61 11.13
CA GLN A 14 15.55 4.38 9.76
C GLN A 14 16.76 4.27 8.82
N PRO A 15 16.71 3.35 7.84
CA PRO A 15 17.67 3.32 6.74
C PRO A 15 17.79 4.69 6.05
N SER A 16 19.01 5.07 5.70
CA SER A 16 19.31 6.36 5.06
C SER A 16 18.60 6.54 3.72
N GLU A 17 18.36 5.42 3.03
CA GLU A 17 17.67 5.30 1.75
C GLU A 17 16.21 5.74 1.84
N TRP A 18 15.60 5.64 3.03
CA TRP A 18 14.23 6.08 3.28
C TRP A 18 14.14 7.53 3.77
N ALA A 19 15.25 8.13 4.19
CA ALA A 19 15.30 9.47 4.76
C ALA A 19 15.10 10.59 3.71
N GLY A 20 15.21 10.26 2.42
CA GLY A 20 15.27 11.24 1.33
C GLY A 20 13.95 11.86 0.89
N ALA A 21 12.81 11.27 1.23
CA ALA A 21 11.52 11.73 0.74
C ALA A 21 11.00 12.89 1.60
N ARG A 22 11.45 14.13 1.35
CA ARG A 22 11.06 15.34 2.12
C ARG A 22 9.54 15.41 2.27
N LYS A 23 9.03 15.16 3.48
CA LYS A 23 7.60 15.20 3.82
C LYS A 23 6.93 16.48 3.31
N THR A 24 7.65 17.60 3.34
CA THR A 24 7.21 18.90 2.82
C THR A 24 6.75 18.86 1.36
N ARG A 25 7.44 18.11 0.48
CA ARG A 25 7.04 17.99 -0.93
C ARG A 25 5.68 17.29 -1.06
N TYR A 26 5.48 16.22 -0.29
CA TYR A 26 4.21 15.48 -0.30
C TYR A 26 3.08 16.26 0.37
N VAL A 27 3.37 17.02 1.43
CA VAL A 27 2.40 17.93 2.03
C VAL A 27 1.96 18.99 1.01
N LEU A 28 2.90 19.60 0.28
CA LEU A 28 2.59 20.56 -0.76
C LEU A 28 1.77 19.93 -1.89
N ILE A 29 2.13 18.74 -2.36
CA ILE A 29 1.36 18.01 -3.38
C ILE A 29 -0.06 17.75 -2.88
N ALA A 30 -0.22 17.18 -1.68
CA ALA A 30 -1.54 16.91 -1.11
C ALA A 30 -2.36 18.19 -0.93
N PHE A 31 -1.74 19.28 -0.49
CA PHE A 31 -2.38 20.59 -0.33
C PHE A 31 -2.84 21.17 -1.67
N VAL A 32 -2.00 21.15 -2.69
CA VAL A 32 -2.35 21.64 -4.04
C VAL A 32 -3.51 20.82 -4.61
N PHE A 33 -3.47 19.49 -4.53
CA PHE A 33 -4.57 18.66 -5.02
C PHE A 33 -5.86 18.82 -4.19
N ALA A 34 -5.76 19.05 -2.88
CA ALA A 34 -6.92 19.41 -2.06
C ALA A 34 -7.52 20.76 -2.49
N LEU A 35 -6.69 21.77 -2.74
CA LEU A 35 -7.13 23.07 -3.24
C LEU A 35 -7.82 22.96 -4.61
N LEU A 36 -7.24 22.18 -5.53
CA LEU A 36 -7.84 21.90 -6.84
C LEU A 36 -9.19 21.17 -6.71
N THR A 37 -9.32 20.27 -5.72
CA THR A 37 -10.59 19.60 -5.43
C THR A 37 -11.64 20.61 -4.96
N VAL A 38 -11.29 21.50 -4.02
CA VAL A 38 -12.20 22.55 -3.52
C VAL A 38 -12.61 23.50 -4.64
N GLY A 39 -11.65 23.94 -5.47
CA GLY A 39 -11.93 24.78 -6.63
C GLY A 39 -12.86 24.09 -7.64
N GLY A 40 -12.64 22.80 -7.92
CA GLY A 40 -13.50 22.04 -8.81
C GLY A 40 -14.92 21.84 -8.28
N ILE A 41 -15.09 21.65 -6.97
CA ILE A 41 -16.41 21.65 -6.32
C ILE A 41 -17.09 23.01 -6.46
N ALA A 42 -16.38 24.12 -6.23
CA ALA A 42 -16.94 25.46 -6.38
C ALA A 42 -17.37 25.76 -7.82
N VAL A 43 -16.59 25.33 -8.81
CA VAL A 43 -16.95 25.41 -10.23
C VAL A 43 -18.19 24.56 -10.53
N ALA A 44 -18.28 23.35 -9.98
CA ALA A 44 -19.46 22.50 -10.12
C ALA A 44 -20.71 23.23 -9.61
N VAL A 45 -20.67 23.73 -8.37
CA VAL A 45 -21.81 24.40 -7.72
C VAL A 45 -22.24 25.66 -8.48
N SER A 46 -21.29 26.50 -8.90
CA SER A 46 -21.60 27.72 -9.67
C SER A 46 -22.18 27.42 -11.04
N THR A 47 -21.66 26.40 -11.73
CA THR A 47 -22.16 26.00 -13.06
C THR A 47 -23.61 25.50 -13.00
N PHE A 48 -23.99 24.77 -11.94
CA PHE A 48 -25.38 24.33 -11.77
C PHE A 48 -26.36 25.50 -11.55
N GLY A 49 -25.89 26.67 -11.12
CA GLY A 49 -26.73 27.83 -10.83
C GLY A 49 -26.91 28.84 -11.99
N SER A 50 -26.09 28.80 -13.04
CA SER A 50 -25.91 29.98 -13.92
C SER A 50 -26.22 29.80 -15.42
N GLY A 51 -26.90 28.73 -15.85
CA GLY A 51 -27.26 28.54 -17.27
C GLY A 51 -26.12 27.94 -18.12
N PRO A 52 -26.23 27.96 -19.47
CA PRO A 52 -25.49 27.06 -20.36
C PRO A 52 -23.97 27.14 -20.12
N SER A 53 -23.39 25.99 -19.82
CA SER A 53 -22.07 25.86 -19.22
C SER A 53 -20.94 25.91 -20.25
N ASP A 54 -19.90 26.70 -19.93
CA ASP A 54 -18.62 26.68 -20.65
C ASP A 54 -18.06 25.24 -20.64
N PRO A 55 -17.70 24.64 -21.80
CA PRO A 55 -17.11 23.31 -21.86
C PRO A 55 -15.86 23.12 -20.96
N ARG A 56 -15.16 24.21 -20.61
CA ARG A 56 -14.03 24.18 -19.68
C ARG A 56 -14.42 23.80 -18.25
N SER A 57 -15.62 24.17 -17.79
CA SER A 57 -16.09 23.81 -16.44
C SER A 57 -16.31 22.29 -16.32
N GLY A 58 -16.77 21.63 -17.38
CA GLY A 58 -16.93 20.17 -17.42
C GLY A 58 -15.63 19.40 -17.19
N VAL A 59 -14.51 19.87 -17.75
CA VAL A 59 -13.19 19.25 -17.55
C VAL A 59 -12.72 19.38 -16.10
N ILE A 60 -12.91 20.56 -15.49
CA ILE A 60 -12.54 20.81 -14.09
C ILE A 60 -13.38 19.93 -13.14
N ILE A 61 -14.67 19.80 -13.42
CA ILE A 61 -15.59 18.94 -12.67
C ILE A 61 -15.16 17.47 -12.79
N LEU A 62 -14.86 16.98 -14.00
CA LEU A 62 -14.39 15.61 -14.23
C LEU A 62 -13.05 15.32 -13.51
N ALA A 63 -12.17 16.31 -13.42
CA ALA A 63 -10.87 16.15 -12.76
C ALA A 63 -10.96 16.16 -11.23
N THR A 64 -12.06 16.67 -10.66
CA THR A 64 -12.23 16.84 -9.21
C THR A 64 -12.07 15.53 -8.41
N PRO A 65 -12.72 14.40 -8.78
CA PRO A 65 -12.52 13.14 -8.07
C PRO A 65 -11.08 12.59 -8.21
N LEU A 66 -10.38 12.89 -9.31
CA LEU A 66 -8.97 12.50 -9.48
C LEU A 66 -8.09 13.27 -8.51
N PHE A 67 -8.30 14.58 -8.40
CA PHE A 67 -7.55 15.42 -7.46
C PHE A 67 -7.76 14.96 -6.02
N LEU A 68 -9.00 14.64 -5.64
CA LEU A 68 -9.32 14.08 -4.33
C LEU A 68 -8.60 12.75 -4.10
N GLY A 69 -8.65 11.84 -5.08
CA GLY A 69 -7.99 10.54 -5.01
C GLY A 69 -6.48 10.65 -4.79
N VAL A 70 -5.81 11.56 -5.51
CA VAL A 70 -4.36 11.81 -5.35
C VAL A 70 -4.06 12.44 -3.98
N ALA A 71 -4.83 13.42 -3.55
CA ALA A 71 -4.65 14.06 -2.24
C ALA A 71 -4.78 13.03 -1.10
N LEU A 72 -5.80 12.18 -1.16
CA LEU A 72 -6.02 11.10 -0.19
C LEU A 72 -4.89 10.07 -0.25
N ASP A 73 -4.48 9.59 -1.43
CA ASP A 73 -3.39 8.62 -1.54
C ASP A 73 -2.09 9.15 -0.91
N VAL A 74 -1.71 10.39 -1.21
CA VAL A 74 -0.51 11.02 -0.64
C VAL A 74 -0.62 11.17 0.88
N LEU A 75 -1.75 11.65 1.39
CA LEU A 75 -1.99 11.80 2.84
C LEU A 75 -1.88 10.45 3.56
N LEU A 76 -2.55 9.43 3.04
CA LEU A 76 -2.66 8.10 3.67
C LEU A 76 -1.35 7.31 3.60
N THR A 77 -0.64 7.37 2.47
CA THR A 77 0.57 6.58 2.26
C THR A 77 1.83 7.25 2.81
N ARG A 78 1.87 8.58 2.90
CA ARG A 78 3.11 9.31 3.26
C ARG A 78 3.09 9.96 4.63
N LEU A 79 1.93 10.42 5.09
CA LEU A 79 1.84 11.19 6.34
C LEU A 79 1.42 10.30 7.52
N LEU A 80 0.57 9.30 7.30
CA LEU A 80 0.04 8.42 8.36
C LEU A 80 0.85 7.14 8.63
N THR A 81 2.04 7.02 8.03
CA THR A 81 2.87 5.79 8.10
C THR A 81 3.99 5.84 9.14
N SER A 82 4.42 7.01 9.60
CA SER A 82 5.67 7.17 10.37
C SER A 82 5.61 6.87 11.89
N ALA A 83 4.51 6.34 12.44
CA ALA A 83 4.34 6.22 13.91
C ALA A 83 3.77 4.88 14.38
N ARG A 84 3.97 3.79 13.61
CA ARG A 84 3.48 2.46 14.01
C ARG A 84 4.47 1.81 14.96
N GLY A 85 3.98 1.09 15.97
CA GLY A 85 4.79 0.25 16.84
C GLY A 85 4.81 -1.21 16.37
N ALA A 86 5.11 -2.13 17.28
CA ALA A 86 5.12 -3.58 17.00
C ALA A 86 3.76 -4.28 17.20
N ARG A 87 2.69 -3.53 17.48
CA ARG A 87 1.38 -4.11 17.89
C ARG A 87 0.73 -5.02 16.84
N GLY A 88 1.05 -4.83 15.56
CA GLY A 88 0.51 -5.64 14.48
C GLY A 88 1.16 -7.02 14.34
N VAL A 89 2.30 -7.25 14.99
CA VAL A 89 3.08 -8.49 14.89
C VAL A 89 2.47 -9.57 15.78
N ARG A 90 2.29 -10.77 15.21
CA ARG A 90 1.69 -11.93 15.86
C ARG A 90 2.23 -13.23 15.26
N THR A 91 2.05 -14.34 15.96
CA THR A 91 2.24 -15.68 15.36
C THR A 91 0.99 -16.12 14.60
N GLY A 92 1.16 -17.09 13.71
CA GLY A 92 0.06 -17.79 13.07
C GLY A 92 0.53 -18.74 11.98
N GLN A 93 -0.39 -19.58 11.50
CA GLN A 93 -0.12 -20.51 10.41
C GLN A 93 -0.07 -19.76 9.07
N VAL A 94 0.91 -20.08 8.23
CA VAL A 94 1.01 -19.60 6.86
C VAL A 94 0.30 -20.60 5.95
N PRO A 95 -0.90 -20.30 5.41
CA PRO A 95 -1.73 -21.29 4.73
C PRO A 95 -1.04 -21.98 3.55
N GLU A 96 -0.19 -21.25 2.84
CA GLU A 96 0.49 -21.75 1.64
C GLU A 96 1.71 -22.63 1.95
N VAL A 97 2.33 -22.48 3.13
CA VAL A 97 3.51 -23.25 3.54
C VAL A 97 3.14 -24.34 4.55
N GLY A 98 2.00 -24.19 5.25
CA GLY A 98 1.55 -25.12 6.27
C GLY A 98 2.35 -25.06 7.58
N GLU A 99 3.14 -24.00 7.78
CA GLU A 99 4.01 -23.84 8.93
C GLU A 99 3.68 -22.59 9.76
N PRO A 100 3.90 -22.63 11.09
CA PRO A 100 3.78 -21.45 11.92
C PRO A 100 4.89 -20.45 11.58
N GLY A 101 4.54 -19.16 11.60
CA GLY A 101 5.50 -18.09 11.35
C GLY A 101 5.17 -16.82 12.11
N LEU A 102 6.13 -15.91 12.12
CA LEU A 102 5.95 -14.54 12.58
C LEU A 102 5.25 -13.74 11.48
N LEU A 103 4.01 -13.35 11.74
CA LEU A 103 3.15 -12.63 10.80
C LEU A 103 3.18 -11.13 11.05
N VAL A 104 3.45 -10.38 9.99
CA VAL A 104 3.31 -8.94 9.90
C VAL A 104 2.26 -8.63 8.83
N PRO A 105 0.96 -8.59 9.20
CA PRO A 105 -0.09 -8.28 8.24
C PRO A 105 0.03 -6.82 7.78
N TYR A 106 -0.55 -6.50 6.62
CA TYR A 106 -0.74 -5.11 6.19
C TYR A 106 -1.64 -4.38 7.20
N SER A 107 -1.66 -3.06 7.28
CA SER A 107 -2.51 -2.31 8.23
C SER A 107 -3.99 -2.39 7.85
N ALA A 108 -4.85 -2.78 8.80
CA ALA A 108 -6.29 -2.84 8.59
C ALA A 108 -6.82 -1.46 8.30
N THR A 109 -6.45 -0.50 9.17
CA THR A 109 -6.82 0.90 9.09
C THR A 109 -6.42 1.50 7.76
N LEU A 110 -5.17 1.35 7.31
CA LEU A 110 -4.78 1.85 5.99
C LEU A 110 -5.59 1.19 4.87
N THR A 111 -5.77 -0.13 4.93
CA THR A 111 -6.52 -0.86 3.90
C THR A 111 -7.96 -0.34 3.83
N THR A 112 -8.64 -0.21 4.97
CA THR A 112 -9.99 0.32 5.07
C THR A 112 -10.08 1.75 4.55
N ILE A 113 -9.14 2.63 4.94
CA ILE A 113 -9.18 4.02 4.47
C ILE A 113 -8.90 4.11 2.97
N HIS A 114 -7.96 3.33 2.41
CA HIS A 114 -7.75 3.30 0.95
C HIS A 114 -8.98 2.78 0.19
N VAL A 115 -9.64 1.74 0.72
CA VAL A 115 -10.88 1.21 0.13
C VAL A 115 -11.99 2.25 0.21
N ALA A 116 -12.17 2.91 1.36
CA ALA A 116 -13.16 3.96 1.54
C ALA A 116 -12.90 5.16 0.59
N ALA A 117 -11.66 5.63 0.50
CA ALA A 117 -11.24 6.69 -0.41
C ALA A 117 -11.53 6.33 -1.87
N ALA A 118 -11.20 5.10 -2.28
CA ALA A 118 -11.50 4.63 -3.62
C ALA A 118 -13.02 4.61 -3.88
N VAL A 119 -13.81 4.05 -2.97
CA VAL A 119 -15.28 4.00 -3.07
C VAL A 119 -15.87 5.40 -3.21
N VAL A 120 -15.43 6.36 -2.40
CA VAL A 120 -15.88 7.77 -2.49
C VAL A 120 -15.53 8.37 -3.86
N CYS A 121 -14.29 8.19 -4.34
CA CYS A 121 -13.89 8.71 -5.65
C CYS A 121 -14.74 8.11 -6.78
N PHE A 122 -14.98 6.79 -6.75
CA PHE A 122 -15.79 6.12 -7.75
C PHE A 122 -17.28 6.48 -7.66
N ALA A 123 -17.82 6.70 -6.46
CA ALA A 123 -19.19 7.19 -6.28
C ALA A 123 -19.36 8.60 -6.89
N LEU A 124 -18.38 9.48 -6.69
CA LEU A 124 -18.37 10.80 -7.34
C LEU A 124 -18.34 10.67 -8.87
N PHE A 125 -17.51 9.77 -9.42
CA PHE A 125 -17.54 9.48 -10.87
C PHE A 125 -18.89 8.95 -11.33
N ALA A 126 -19.56 8.08 -10.56
CA ALA A 126 -20.87 7.57 -10.91
C ALA A 126 -21.90 8.70 -11.00
N VAL A 127 -21.95 9.59 -10.00
CA VAL A 127 -22.84 10.76 -9.98
C VAL A 127 -22.57 11.67 -11.17
N LEU A 128 -21.30 11.98 -11.46
CA LEU A 128 -20.91 12.77 -12.61
C LEU A 128 -21.29 12.11 -13.94
N GLY A 129 -21.13 10.80 -14.04
CA GLY A 129 -21.49 10.03 -15.23
C GLY A 129 -22.99 10.06 -15.50
N ILE A 130 -23.82 9.91 -14.46
CA ILE A 130 -25.28 10.01 -14.57
C ILE A 130 -25.69 11.41 -15.01
N ALA A 131 -25.13 12.45 -14.39
CA ALA A 131 -25.42 13.83 -14.76
C ALA A 131 -25.03 14.12 -16.23
N ALA A 132 -23.85 13.66 -16.66
CA ALA A 132 -23.39 13.82 -18.04
C ALA A 132 -24.29 13.07 -19.04
N ALA A 133 -24.70 11.83 -18.71
CA ALA A 133 -25.60 11.04 -19.55
C ALA A 133 -26.98 11.71 -19.71
N ALA A 134 -27.52 12.32 -18.65
CA ALA A 134 -28.77 13.07 -18.70
C ALA A 134 -28.68 14.30 -19.62
N VAL A 135 -27.53 14.99 -19.62
CA VAL A 135 -27.27 16.12 -20.54
C VAL A 135 -27.22 15.64 -22.00
N VAL A 136 -26.52 14.54 -22.28
CA VAL A 136 -26.47 13.96 -23.63
C VAL A 136 -27.86 13.53 -24.12
N ALA A 137 -28.67 12.94 -23.25
CA ALA A 137 -30.02 12.49 -23.60
C ALA A 137 -30.97 13.65 -23.92
N SER A 138 -30.81 14.80 -23.24
CA SER A 138 -31.67 15.98 -23.46
C SER A 138 -31.26 16.84 -24.65
N GLN A 139 -29.98 16.83 -25.05
CA GLN A 139 -29.46 17.67 -26.15
C GLN A 139 -29.18 16.88 -27.45
N GLY A 140 -29.28 15.54 -27.42
CA GLY A 140 -28.93 14.67 -28.53
C GLY A 140 -27.41 14.46 -28.69
N ALA A 141 -27.02 13.32 -29.25
CA ALA A 141 -25.61 12.90 -29.36
C ALA A 141 -24.72 13.85 -30.19
N HIS A 142 -25.32 14.66 -31.07
CA HIS A 142 -24.60 15.62 -31.91
C HIS A 142 -24.43 17.01 -31.27
N GLY A 143 -25.10 17.29 -30.15
CA GLY A 143 -25.07 18.60 -29.49
C GLY A 143 -23.94 18.80 -28.48
N ASN A 144 -23.38 17.71 -27.91
CA ASN A 144 -22.42 17.84 -26.80
C ASN A 144 -21.42 16.66 -26.70
N ALA A 145 -20.41 16.65 -27.58
CA ALA A 145 -19.35 15.64 -27.57
C ALA A 145 -18.59 15.57 -26.24
N GLY A 146 -18.47 16.70 -25.51
CA GLY A 146 -17.80 16.74 -24.20
C GLY A 146 -18.53 15.94 -23.13
N ALA A 147 -19.86 16.07 -23.05
CA ALA A 147 -20.68 15.31 -22.11
C ALA A 147 -20.64 13.79 -22.41
N ALA A 148 -20.58 13.41 -23.69
CA ALA A 148 -20.43 12.01 -24.08
C ALA A 148 -19.08 11.41 -23.61
N VAL A 149 -17.97 12.13 -23.77
CA VAL A 149 -16.65 11.69 -23.29
C VAL A 149 -16.64 11.54 -21.76
N ILE A 150 -17.20 12.52 -21.03
CA ILE A 150 -17.32 12.47 -19.57
C ILE A 150 -18.11 11.23 -19.14
N ALA A 151 -19.27 10.97 -19.77
CA ALA A 151 -20.09 9.81 -19.46
C ALA A 151 -19.35 8.48 -19.69
N ILE A 152 -18.59 8.36 -20.78
CA ILE A 152 -17.77 7.17 -21.08
C ILE A 152 -16.68 6.98 -20.03
N VAL A 153 -15.94 8.03 -19.69
CA VAL A 153 -14.87 7.95 -18.66
C VAL A 153 -15.45 7.52 -17.32
N CYS A 154 -16.55 8.14 -16.90
CA CYS A 154 -17.25 7.77 -15.67
C CYS A 154 -17.73 6.32 -15.69
N LEU A 155 -18.30 5.85 -16.81
CA LEU A 155 -18.73 4.46 -16.98
C LEU A 155 -17.56 3.48 -16.82
N VAL A 156 -16.42 3.75 -17.44
CA VAL A 156 -15.21 2.93 -17.30
C VAL A 156 -14.74 2.89 -15.84
N CYS A 157 -14.76 4.03 -15.14
CA CYS A 157 -14.43 4.10 -13.72
C CYS A 157 -15.39 3.24 -12.87
N VAL A 158 -16.70 3.34 -13.10
CA VAL A 158 -17.71 2.54 -12.37
C VAL A 158 -17.54 1.04 -12.63
N ILE A 159 -17.33 0.64 -13.90
CA ILE A 159 -17.08 -0.77 -14.25
C ILE A 159 -15.83 -1.29 -13.52
N SER A 160 -14.75 -0.50 -13.48
CA SER A 160 -13.53 -0.84 -12.75
C SER A 160 -13.76 -1.04 -11.25
N LEU A 161 -14.62 -0.22 -10.62
CA LEU A 161 -15.01 -0.41 -9.22
C LEU A 161 -15.74 -1.74 -9.03
N ILE A 162 -16.74 -2.03 -9.88
CA ILE A 162 -17.53 -3.27 -9.80
C ILE A 162 -16.62 -4.49 -9.95
N VAL A 163 -15.74 -4.49 -10.96
CA VAL A 163 -14.77 -5.57 -11.17
C VAL A 163 -13.86 -5.74 -9.94
N SER A 164 -13.36 -4.64 -9.39
CA SER A 164 -12.52 -4.67 -8.18
C SER A 164 -13.29 -5.24 -6.97
N GLY A 165 -14.54 -4.82 -6.77
CA GLY A 165 -15.42 -5.33 -5.72
C GLY A 165 -15.69 -6.82 -5.86
N VAL A 166 -16.00 -7.30 -7.08
CA VAL A 166 -16.17 -8.72 -7.37
C VAL A 166 -14.89 -9.52 -7.07
N LEU A 167 -13.71 -8.99 -7.37
CA LEU A 167 -12.44 -9.64 -7.03
C LEU A 167 -12.21 -9.73 -5.51
N VAL A 168 -12.62 -8.72 -4.74
CA VAL A 168 -12.59 -8.77 -3.26
C VAL A 168 -13.56 -9.83 -2.75
N LEU A 169 -14.82 -9.82 -3.22
CA LEU A 169 -15.86 -10.77 -2.79
C LEU A 169 -15.49 -12.22 -3.14
N ARG A 170 -14.83 -12.45 -4.28
CA ARG A 170 -14.30 -13.77 -4.67
C ARG A 170 -13.03 -14.18 -3.91
N GLY A 171 -12.57 -13.38 -2.94
CA GLY A 171 -11.34 -13.64 -2.18
C GLY A 171 -10.06 -13.57 -3.01
N LYS A 172 -10.11 -13.08 -4.26
CA LYS A 172 -8.94 -12.95 -5.14
C LYS A 172 -8.05 -11.78 -4.73
N LEU A 173 -8.63 -10.79 -4.05
CA LEU A 173 -7.92 -9.71 -3.37
C LEU A 173 -8.00 -9.96 -1.87
N ARG A 174 -6.86 -10.31 -1.24
CA ARG A 174 -6.74 -10.46 0.21
C ARG A 174 -5.82 -9.38 0.73
N ARG A 175 -6.01 -9.01 2.00
CA ARG A 175 -5.09 -8.14 2.71
C ARG A 175 -3.70 -8.78 2.71
N GLY A 176 -2.70 -7.99 2.33
CA GLY A 176 -1.33 -8.48 2.26
C GLY A 176 -0.79 -8.91 3.63
N VAL A 177 0.16 -9.83 3.62
CA VAL A 177 0.85 -10.31 4.82
C VAL A 177 2.29 -10.63 4.46
N LEU A 178 3.21 -10.19 5.31
CA LEU A 178 4.58 -10.70 5.34
C LEU A 178 4.64 -11.74 6.46
N ALA A 179 5.14 -12.92 6.16
CA ALA A 179 5.33 -13.99 7.12
C ALA A 179 6.79 -14.47 7.08
N LEU A 180 7.37 -14.64 8.26
CA LEU A 180 8.71 -15.20 8.44
C LEU A 180 8.54 -16.56 9.09
N THR A 181 8.87 -17.62 8.36
CA THR A 181 8.87 -18.99 8.88
C THR A 181 10.31 -19.45 9.13
N PRO A 182 10.52 -20.56 9.86
CA PRO A 182 11.87 -21.11 10.03
C PRO A 182 12.57 -21.42 8.71
N ARG A 183 11.80 -21.82 7.67
CA ARG A 183 12.31 -22.17 6.34
C ARG A 183 12.58 -20.97 5.44
N GLY A 184 11.73 -19.94 5.49
CA GLY A 184 11.87 -18.84 4.55
C GLY A 184 10.99 -17.64 4.83
N VAL A 185 10.94 -16.76 3.83
CA VAL A 185 10.15 -15.55 3.82
C VAL A 185 9.00 -15.71 2.84
N TYR A 186 7.79 -15.58 3.35
CA TYR A 186 6.56 -15.56 2.56
C TYR A 186 6.00 -14.14 2.50
N HIS A 187 5.73 -13.66 1.29
CA HIS A 187 5.09 -12.37 1.08
C HIS A 187 3.85 -12.53 0.21
N CYS A 188 2.71 -12.16 0.77
CA CYS A 188 1.46 -12.00 0.06
C CYS A 188 1.21 -10.50 -0.13
N SER A 189 1.23 -10.03 -1.37
CA SER A 189 0.64 -8.74 -1.74
C SER A 189 -0.83 -8.94 -2.12
N TRP A 190 -1.49 -7.90 -2.64
CA TRP A 190 -2.91 -7.97 -3.00
C TRP A 190 -3.15 -8.85 -4.23
N SER A 191 -2.22 -8.83 -5.20
CA SER A 191 -2.38 -9.51 -6.49
C SER A 191 -1.42 -10.66 -6.73
N PHE A 192 -0.47 -10.92 -5.84
CA PHE A 192 0.49 -12.01 -5.95
C PHE A 192 0.94 -12.50 -4.58
N SER A 193 1.46 -13.72 -4.56
CA SER A 193 2.17 -14.34 -3.45
C SER A 193 3.56 -14.75 -3.93
N THR A 194 4.56 -14.62 -3.08
CA THR A 194 5.92 -15.06 -3.33
C THR A 194 6.49 -15.72 -2.09
N TYR A 195 7.36 -16.69 -2.30
CA TYR A 195 8.10 -17.39 -1.26
C TYR A 195 9.55 -17.51 -1.69
N ALA A 196 10.45 -17.38 -0.72
CA ALA A 196 11.88 -17.58 -0.89
C ALA A 196 12.43 -18.24 0.38
N ASP A 197 13.16 -19.33 0.22
CA ASP A 197 13.94 -19.92 1.30
C ASP A 197 14.96 -18.91 1.83
N TRP A 198 15.29 -18.99 3.12
CA TRP A 198 16.29 -18.10 3.69
C TRP A 198 17.66 -18.19 3.00
N ASP A 199 18.01 -19.37 2.50
CA ASP A 199 19.31 -19.62 1.85
C ASP A 199 19.38 -19.02 0.44
N THR A 200 18.22 -18.71 -0.16
CA THR A 200 18.16 -17.95 -1.42
C THR A 200 18.38 -16.45 -1.20
N ILE A 201 18.15 -15.94 0.02
CA ILE A 201 18.16 -14.50 0.32
C ILE A 201 19.60 -14.07 0.64
N MET A 202 20.29 -13.50 -0.36
CA MET A 202 21.66 -13.00 -0.19
C MET A 202 21.71 -11.72 0.64
N TYR A 203 20.73 -10.83 0.46
CA TYR A 203 20.77 -9.52 1.06
C TYR A 203 19.37 -8.96 1.33
N VAL A 204 19.23 -8.27 2.46
CA VAL A 204 18.04 -7.50 2.83
C VAL A 204 18.40 -6.03 2.73
N GLY A 205 17.83 -5.36 1.73
CA GLY A 205 18.09 -3.96 1.38
C GLY A 205 16.93 -3.03 1.67
N ALA A 206 17.23 -1.75 1.74
CA ALA A 206 16.26 -0.67 1.80
C ALA A 206 16.25 0.07 0.46
N ALA A 207 15.08 0.18 -0.15
CA ALA A 207 14.86 0.95 -1.37
C ALA A 207 13.74 1.98 -1.19
N ASP A 208 13.72 3.02 -2.03
CA ASP A 208 12.60 3.97 -2.13
C ASP A 208 12.11 4.03 -3.58
N ALA A 209 11.07 3.25 -3.90
CA ALA A 209 10.36 3.36 -5.18
C ALA A 209 8.94 3.84 -4.92
N ASN A 210 8.81 5.16 -4.73
CA ASN A 210 7.59 5.80 -4.27
C ASN A 210 7.18 5.34 -2.86
N GLY A 211 8.10 5.22 -1.92
CA GLY A 211 7.88 4.85 -0.53
C GLY A 211 8.88 3.81 -0.03
N PRO A 212 8.97 3.61 1.29
CA PRO A 212 9.89 2.65 1.88
C PRO A 212 9.55 1.25 1.38
N ILE A 213 10.49 0.65 0.67
CA ILE A 213 10.46 -0.72 0.19
C ILE A 213 11.58 -1.48 0.88
N ILE A 214 11.26 -2.69 1.34
CA ILE A 214 12.25 -3.67 1.76
C ILE A 214 12.48 -4.59 0.58
N GLU A 215 13.72 -4.65 0.12
CA GLU A 215 14.14 -5.49 -0.98
C GLU A 215 14.83 -6.73 -0.42
N LEU A 216 14.44 -7.91 -0.90
CA LEU A 216 15.15 -9.16 -0.63
C LEU A 216 15.80 -9.60 -1.93
N ALA A 217 17.12 -9.43 -2.02
CA ALA A 217 17.90 -9.89 -3.14
C ALA A 217 18.05 -11.41 -3.07
N THR A 218 17.39 -12.11 -3.97
CA THR A 218 17.39 -13.57 -4.06
C THR A 218 18.29 -14.09 -5.19
N THR A 219 18.94 -15.23 -4.98
CA THR A 219 19.59 -16.04 -6.01
C THR A 219 18.63 -17.09 -6.58
N ASP A 220 19.08 -17.77 -7.63
CA ASP A 220 18.39 -18.94 -8.20
C ASP A 220 18.67 -20.25 -7.42
N SER A 221 19.39 -20.19 -6.30
CA SER A 221 19.77 -21.35 -5.51
C SER A 221 18.77 -21.61 -4.37
N GLY A 222 17.81 -22.52 -4.57
CA GLY A 222 16.88 -22.99 -3.53
C GLY A 222 15.41 -22.98 -3.94
N GLU A 223 14.50 -23.28 -3.01
CA GLU A 223 13.07 -23.25 -3.30
C GLU A 223 12.57 -21.80 -3.35
N ARG A 224 11.97 -21.47 -4.49
CA ARG A 224 11.36 -20.18 -4.71
C ARG A 224 10.16 -20.35 -5.63
N TRP A 225 9.08 -19.65 -5.29
CA TRP A 225 7.95 -19.58 -6.19
C TRP A 225 7.29 -18.21 -6.15
N TYR A 226 6.71 -17.85 -7.29
CA TYR A 226 5.92 -16.65 -7.46
C TYR A 226 4.57 -17.04 -8.09
N ARG A 227 3.48 -16.71 -7.40
CA ARG A 227 2.11 -16.99 -7.83
C ARG A 227 1.34 -15.69 -7.97
N ARG A 228 1.07 -15.29 -9.21
CA ARG A 228 0.17 -14.16 -9.51
C ARG A 228 -1.30 -14.59 -9.43
N ARG A 229 -2.11 -13.88 -8.65
CA ARG A 229 -3.57 -14.10 -8.50
C ARG A 229 -4.41 -13.31 -9.50
N THR A 230 -3.97 -12.13 -9.91
CA THR A 230 -4.66 -11.31 -10.92
C THR A 230 -3.68 -10.54 -11.80
N ARG A 231 -4.01 -10.42 -13.09
CA ARG A 231 -3.26 -9.59 -14.06
C ARG A 231 -3.77 -8.16 -14.15
N LEU A 232 -4.94 -7.86 -13.55
CA LEU A 232 -5.63 -6.59 -13.69
C LEU A 232 -4.98 -5.44 -12.91
N ARG A 233 -4.13 -5.74 -11.93
CA ARG A 233 -3.35 -4.73 -11.19
C ARG A 233 -1.87 -5.04 -11.25
N ARG A 234 -1.10 -4.13 -11.86
CA ARG A 234 0.36 -4.09 -11.73
C ARG A 234 0.72 -3.40 -10.42
N GLN A 235 1.28 -4.19 -9.51
CA GLN A 235 1.81 -3.73 -8.23
C GLN A 235 3.23 -3.18 -8.43
N PRO A 236 3.62 -2.05 -7.79
CA PRO A 236 4.98 -1.52 -7.84
C PRO A 236 6.07 -2.53 -7.46
N GLU A 237 5.76 -3.45 -6.53
CA GLU A 237 6.66 -4.52 -6.09
C GLU A 237 7.15 -5.41 -7.23
N LEU A 238 6.41 -5.48 -8.34
CA LEU A 238 6.78 -6.29 -9.50
C LEU A 238 8.00 -5.74 -10.24
N ALA A 239 8.33 -4.46 -10.07
CA ALA A 239 9.52 -3.87 -10.66
C ALA A 239 10.81 -4.46 -10.09
N PHE A 240 10.75 -5.11 -8.93
CA PHE A 240 11.90 -5.71 -8.27
C PHE A 240 12.20 -7.13 -8.76
N ASN A 241 11.39 -7.73 -9.64
CA ASN A 241 11.67 -9.07 -10.17
C ASN A 241 13.04 -9.11 -10.87
N PRO A 242 13.96 -10.07 -10.57
CA PRO A 242 13.78 -11.31 -9.82
C PRO A 242 14.00 -11.23 -8.31
N HIS A 243 14.10 -10.07 -7.69
CA HIS A 243 14.09 -9.91 -6.23
C HIS A 243 12.66 -9.78 -5.68
N ILE A 244 12.53 -9.82 -4.35
CA ILE A 244 11.24 -9.63 -3.67
C ILE A 244 11.18 -8.21 -3.10
N GLY A 245 10.29 -7.38 -3.66
CA GLY A 245 9.97 -6.07 -3.11
C GLY A 245 8.79 -6.14 -2.14
N ILE A 246 8.94 -5.59 -0.93
CA ILE A 246 7.89 -5.49 0.08
C ILE A 246 7.59 -4.02 0.34
N GLN A 247 6.35 -3.58 0.09
CA GLN A 247 5.90 -2.22 0.43
C GLN A 247 5.77 -2.06 1.96
N ALA A 248 6.84 -1.61 2.60
CA ALA A 248 6.92 -1.53 4.06
C ALA A 248 5.87 -0.57 4.65
N ARG A 249 5.51 0.49 3.92
CA ARG A 249 4.45 1.45 4.32
C ARG A 249 3.08 0.82 4.56
N LEU A 250 2.80 -0.31 3.91
CA LEU A 250 1.49 -0.97 4.02
C LEU A 250 1.44 -1.91 5.22
N LEU A 251 2.58 -2.23 5.85
CA LEU A 251 2.65 -3.12 7.00
C LEU A 251 2.00 -2.49 8.25
N SER A 252 1.44 -3.35 9.09
CA SER A 252 0.83 -2.94 10.37
C SER A 252 1.85 -2.55 11.44
N ALA A 253 3.10 -2.95 11.27
CA ALA A 253 4.22 -2.61 12.14
C ALA A 253 5.06 -1.45 11.59
N ASP A 254 5.98 -0.92 12.42
CA ASP A 254 6.99 0.05 11.98
C ASP A 254 7.82 -0.52 10.80
N PRO A 255 7.85 0.13 9.63
CA PRO A 255 8.71 -0.27 8.51
C PRO A 255 10.16 -0.54 8.91
N ALA A 256 10.74 0.32 9.77
CA ALA A 256 12.14 0.19 10.18
C ALA A 256 12.34 -1.03 11.07
N LEU A 257 11.39 -1.29 11.98
CA LEU A 257 11.44 -2.49 12.82
C LEU A 257 11.37 -3.76 11.98
N VAL A 258 10.50 -3.81 10.96
CA VAL A 258 10.37 -4.99 10.09
C VAL A 258 11.64 -5.21 9.28
N TYR A 259 12.22 -4.15 8.72
CA TYR A 259 13.49 -4.22 8.03
C TYR A 259 14.61 -4.78 8.92
N GLN A 260 14.76 -4.24 10.13
CA GLN A 260 15.75 -4.74 11.10
C GLN A 260 15.48 -6.18 11.52
N THR A 261 14.20 -6.56 11.66
CA THR A 261 13.80 -7.94 11.97
C THR A 261 14.24 -8.90 10.87
N LEU A 262 13.97 -8.56 9.60
CA LEU A 262 14.39 -9.35 8.44
C LEU A 262 15.92 -9.50 8.39
N ARG A 263 16.63 -8.39 8.56
CA ARG A 263 18.10 -8.36 8.58
C ARG A 263 18.68 -9.22 9.72
N PHE A 264 18.08 -9.15 10.90
CA PHE A 264 18.47 -9.97 12.05
C PHE A 264 18.34 -11.48 11.74
N TYR A 265 17.18 -11.96 11.26
CA TYR A 265 16.99 -13.38 10.97
C TYR A 265 17.76 -13.86 9.74
N GLN A 266 18.01 -12.97 8.78
CA GLN A 266 18.91 -13.27 7.67
C GLN A 266 20.33 -13.59 8.19
N ARG A 267 20.85 -12.78 9.13
CA ARG A 267 22.20 -12.92 9.70
C ARG A 267 22.34 -13.96 10.80
N ASN A 268 21.25 -14.37 11.44
CA ASN A 268 21.25 -15.30 12.57
C ASN A 268 20.42 -16.56 12.24
N PRO A 269 20.95 -17.51 11.44
CA PRO A 269 20.23 -18.73 11.08
C PRO A 269 19.69 -19.52 12.26
N GLN A 270 20.47 -19.58 13.36
CA GLN A 270 20.10 -20.30 14.57
C GLN A 270 18.85 -19.73 15.25
N ALA A 271 18.60 -18.42 15.12
CA ALA A 271 17.43 -17.76 15.71
C ALA A 271 16.15 -18.04 14.92
N ARG A 272 16.24 -18.51 13.66
CA ARG A 272 15.06 -18.76 12.80
C ARG A 272 14.12 -19.82 13.36
N THR A 273 14.62 -20.72 14.21
CA THR A 273 13.81 -21.76 14.89
C THR A 273 12.74 -21.15 15.80
N GLU A 274 12.94 -19.92 16.29
CA GLU A 274 11.96 -19.22 17.11
C GLU A 274 10.83 -18.59 16.28
N LEU A 275 10.99 -18.48 14.94
CA LEU A 275 9.97 -17.97 14.03
C LEU A 275 8.74 -18.88 14.04
N GLY A 276 7.60 -18.34 14.46
CA GLY A 276 6.38 -19.12 14.70
C GLY A 276 6.05 -19.31 16.18
N THR A 277 6.94 -18.88 17.08
CA THR A 277 6.71 -18.88 18.54
C THR A 277 6.48 -17.46 19.07
N GLU A 278 5.94 -17.35 20.29
CA GLU A 278 5.76 -16.04 20.94
C GLU A 278 7.12 -15.38 21.28
N ALA A 279 8.21 -16.15 21.36
CA ALA A 279 9.55 -15.60 21.57
C ALA A 279 9.95 -14.64 20.44
N ALA A 280 9.68 -15.01 19.18
CA ALA A 280 9.90 -14.12 18.02
C ALA A 280 9.09 -12.83 18.14
N VAL A 281 7.81 -12.94 18.51
CA VAL A 281 6.92 -11.78 18.68
C VAL A 281 7.44 -10.87 19.78
N GLN A 282 7.83 -11.43 20.91
CA GLN A 282 8.33 -10.68 22.05
C GLN A 282 9.63 -9.97 21.69
N ARG A 283 10.56 -10.63 21.00
CA ARG A 283 11.82 -10.04 20.53
C ARG A 283 11.58 -8.81 19.65
N VAL A 284 10.60 -8.89 18.75
CA VAL A 284 10.24 -7.77 17.87
C VAL A 284 9.56 -6.65 18.66
N ARG A 285 8.66 -6.99 19.60
CA ARG A 285 7.98 -5.99 20.46
C ARG A 285 8.92 -5.24 21.38
N THR A 286 9.89 -5.93 21.97
CA THR A 286 10.92 -5.33 22.82
C THR A 286 12.05 -4.68 22.03
N ARG A 287 12.02 -4.77 20.68
CA ARG A 287 13.04 -4.24 19.77
C ARG A 287 14.44 -4.83 20.00
N ALA A 288 14.53 -6.00 20.62
CA ALA A 288 15.80 -6.69 20.85
C ALA A 288 16.52 -7.05 19.54
N VAL A 289 15.78 -7.18 18.43
CA VAL A 289 16.36 -7.32 17.07
C VAL A 289 17.20 -6.11 16.64
N VAL A 290 16.90 -4.91 17.15
CA VAL A 290 17.60 -3.67 16.79
C VAL A 290 18.91 -3.57 17.56
N VAL A 291 18.88 -3.86 18.86
CA VAL A 291 20.05 -3.80 19.75
C VAL A 291 21.17 -4.73 19.26
N ALA A 292 20.79 -5.96 18.89
CA ALA A 292 21.72 -6.96 18.39
C ALA A 292 22.41 -6.56 17.08
N ASP A 293 21.78 -5.71 16.27
CA ASP A 293 22.29 -5.28 14.98
C ASP A 293 23.19 -4.05 15.07
N THR A 294 23.03 -3.21 16.10
CA THR A 294 23.88 -2.04 16.39
C THR A 294 25.13 -2.34 17.23
N ALA A 295 25.20 -3.50 17.89
CA ALA A 295 26.31 -3.85 18.78
C ALA A 295 27.56 -4.39 18.06
N ARG A 296 27.61 -4.29 16.72
CA ARG A 296 28.74 -4.69 15.87
C ARG A 296 29.03 -3.60 14.85
#